data_AF-A0A9N7LTB1-F1
#
_entry.id   AF-A0A9N7LTB1-F1
#
_cell.length_a   1.000
_cell.length_b   1.000
_cell.length_c   1.000
_cell.angle_alpha   90.00
_cell.angle_beta   90.00
_cell.angle_gamma   90.00
#
_symmetry.space_group_name_H-M   'P 1'
#
loop_
_entity.id
_entity.type
_entity.pdbx_description
1 polymer ?
#
loop_
_entity_poly.entity_id
_entity_poly.type
_entity_poly.pdbx_seq_one_letter_code
_entity_poly.pdbx_strand_id
1 'polypeptide(L)'
;MSPNPFQQGQDVTDLIPAGPLLDGGIAFTFAIYYLPMPAADPFDTLDELLANTSAGFHQVESINGDETEPTVCAFANIDPRNDYPPPDPEFVELFNYGVSPQLAVALQSTQAAFILNFSCPIEQAWDRLRAAQQLTGSLTAATGGLIWDAETRQIFTPGAWQEIRVDRWTRPTPDVDDHTIIHAYEINGQMRVVTLGMAKFGLPDVVVNQVPRSVCSNVGQLVSAFCQAIADRPVVDRSGEFDLDYRRLRPNATGAAPLTVRMGEHHDGDPMNRLLEITFDRGPGQDAGARRHAILCAAFDSGASIVPAAHNDALAAASRSARAKLPALRAAFNEGLPPGEFMQVKAAFEGPDGTREYMWVDVVTWNGDEITGPLANKPFNIAGLHPSAPRAGGSGRVVHRL
;
A
#
# COMPACT_ATOMS: atom_id res chain seq x y z
N MET A 1 9.86 24.18 -6.71
CA MET A 1 8.49 24.16 -6.13
C MET A 1 7.53 24.87 -7.09
N SER A 2 6.91 24.13 -8.00
CA SER A 2 5.84 24.66 -8.85
C SER A 2 4.57 24.86 -8.01
N PRO A 3 3.76 25.90 -8.29
CA PRO A 3 2.46 26.05 -7.64
C PRO A 3 1.61 24.81 -7.94
N ASN A 4 0.93 24.32 -6.90
CA ASN A 4 0.01 23.20 -7.01
C ASN A 4 -1.04 23.50 -8.12
N PRO A 5 -1.08 22.74 -9.23
CA PRO A 5 -2.05 22.99 -10.30
C PRO A 5 -3.51 22.80 -9.85
N PHE A 6 -3.74 22.25 -8.66
CA PHE A 6 -5.06 22.08 -8.04
C PHE A 6 -5.55 23.29 -7.23
N GLN A 7 -4.83 24.42 -7.21
CA GLN A 7 -5.18 25.62 -6.42
C GLN A 7 -5.71 26.83 -7.22
N GLN A 8 -6.30 26.64 -8.41
CA GLN A 8 -7.04 27.74 -9.05
C GLN A 8 -8.55 27.50 -8.99
N GLY A 9 -9.22 28.43 -8.31
CA GLY A 9 -10.57 28.27 -7.79
C GLY A 9 -11.65 28.04 -8.84
N GLN A 10 -12.47 27.02 -8.54
CA GLN A 10 -13.86 26.81 -8.93
C GLN A 10 -14.41 25.78 -7.94
N ASP A 11 -15.69 25.89 -7.55
CA ASP A 11 -16.42 25.07 -6.56
C ASP A 11 -15.65 23.83 -6.10
N VAL A 12 -15.05 23.87 -4.90
CA VAL A 12 -14.04 22.91 -4.47
C VAL A 12 -14.69 21.56 -4.19
N THR A 13 -14.94 20.80 -5.26
CA THR A 13 -15.11 19.36 -5.16
C THR A 13 -13.73 18.77 -4.91
N ASP A 14 -13.63 17.91 -3.91
CA ASP A 14 -12.47 17.07 -3.61
C ASP A 14 -12.19 16.00 -4.71
N LEU A 15 -13.01 15.94 -5.77
CA LEU A 15 -12.82 15.04 -6.90
C LEU A 15 -11.57 15.40 -7.71
N ILE A 16 -10.86 14.37 -8.18
CA ILE A 16 -9.78 14.57 -9.15
C ILE A 16 -10.37 15.08 -10.48
N PRO A 17 -9.85 16.17 -11.08
CA PRO A 17 -10.34 16.65 -12.36
C PRO A 17 -10.04 15.65 -13.49
N ALA A 18 -10.80 15.73 -14.59
CA ALA A 18 -10.47 14.96 -15.78
C ALA A 18 -9.15 15.47 -16.38
N GLY A 19 -8.29 14.56 -16.83
CA GLY A 19 -7.00 14.90 -17.43
C GLY A 19 -5.85 14.02 -16.96
N PRO A 20 -4.61 14.38 -17.36
CA PRO A 20 -3.40 13.65 -17.00
C PRO A 20 -3.19 13.58 -15.48
N LEU A 21 -2.71 12.44 -15.00
CA LEU A 21 -2.29 12.24 -13.62
C LEU A 21 -0.79 12.49 -13.40
N LEU A 22 -0.01 12.55 -14.48
CA LEU A 22 1.44 12.79 -14.41
C LEU A 22 1.75 14.20 -13.88
N ASP A 23 2.80 14.29 -13.08
CA ASP A 23 3.42 15.56 -12.72
C ASP A 23 4.37 16.06 -13.83
N GLY A 24 4.92 17.26 -13.68
CA GLY A 24 5.89 17.84 -14.62
C GLY A 24 7.26 17.14 -14.64
N GLY A 25 7.55 16.28 -13.65
CA GLY A 25 8.80 15.53 -13.56
C GLY A 25 8.76 14.50 -12.44
N ILE A 26 9.89 13.83 -12.25
CA ILE A 26 10.11 12.89 -11.15
C ILE A 26 11.34 13.32 -10.35
N ALA A 27 11.27 13.16 -9.04
CA ALA A 27 12.40 13.28 -8.14
C ALA A 27 12.36 12.12 -7.15
N PHE A 28 13.50 11.49 -6.90
CA PHE A 28 13.58 10.33 -6.01
C PHE A 28 15.00 10.13 -5.49
N THR A 29 15.08 9.45 -4.34
CA THR A 29 16.36 9.21 -3.66
C THR A 29 16.63 7.73 -3.48
N PHE A 30 17.85 7.32 -3.82
CA PHE A 30 18.43 6.05 -3.40
C PHE A 30 19.63 6.30 -2.50
N ALA A 31 19.90 5.38 -1.58
CA ALA A 31 21.12 5.42 -0.78
C ALA A 31 21.79 4.06 -0.74
N ILE A 32 23.12 4.03 -0.57
CA ILE A 32 23.90 2.83 -0.36
C ILE A 32 24.48 2.89 1.05
N TYR A 33 24.00 2.02 1.94
CA TYR A 33 24.57 1.86 3.27
C TYR A 33 25.77 0.93 3.22
N TYR A 34 26.94 1.42 3.64
CA TYR A 34 28.19 0.67 3.55
C TYR A 34 28.49 -0.10 4.83
N LEU A 35 28.66 -1.42 4.66
CA LEU A 35 28.98 -2.42 5.67
C LEU A 35 29.79 -3.57 5.04
N PRO A 36 31.14 -3.51 5.03
CA PRO A 36 32.02 -2.46 5.55
C PRO A 36 32.12 -1.23 4.62
N MET A 37 32.95 -0.25 5.00
CA MET A 37 33.34 0.86 4.10
C MET A 37 33.87 0.33 2.76
N PRO A 38 33.55 1.02 1.65
CA PRO A 38 33.97 0.59 0.32
C PRO A 38 35.49 0.74 0.17
N ALA A 39 36.11 -0.18 -0.55
CA ALA A 39 37.55 -0.09 -0.87
C ALA A 39 37.83 0.88 -2.02
N ALA A 40 36.89 1.00 -2.97
CA ALA A 40 36.90 1.99 -4.03
C ALA A 40 36.18 3.26 -3.57
N ASP A 41 36.61 4.41 -4.06
CA ASP A 41 35.91 5.67 -3.78
C ASP A 41 34.58 5.71 -4.56
N PRO A 42 33.43 5.92 -3.87
CA PRO A 42 32.12 5.93 -4.52
C PRO A 42 31.93 7.07 -5.52
N PHE A 43 32.58 8.23 -5.35
CA PHE A 43 32.49 9.33 -6.29
C PHE A 43 33.27 9.01 -7.56
N ASP A 44 34.53 8.56 -7.44
CA ASP A 44 35.32 8.14 -8.60
C ASP A 44 34.60 7.03 -9.40
N THR A 45 33.98 6.08 -8.70
CA THR A 45 33.21 4.99 -9.32
C THR A 45 31.95 5.51 -10.01
N LEU A 46 31.23 6.46 -9.40
CA LEU A 46 30.06 7.09 -10.02
C LEU A 46 30.43 7.84 -11.30
N ASP A 47 31.50 8.64 -11.26
CA ASP A 47 32.00 9.41 -12.39
C ASP A 47 32.39 8.49 -13.55
N GLU A 48 33.09 7.39 -13.27
CA GLU A 48 33.43 6.36 -14.26
C GLU A 48 32.18 5.72 -14.87
N LEU A 49 31.19 5.36 -14.04
CA LEU A 49 29.94 4.76 -14.51
C LEU A 49 29.16 5.73 -15.40
N LEU A 50 29.04 7.00 -15.01
CA LEU A 50 28.34 8.02 -15.79
C LEU A 50 29.01 8.27 -17.16
N ALA A 51 30.34 8.27 -17.20
CA ALA A 51 31.10 8.39 -18.45
C ALA A 51 30.89 7.18 -19.40
N ASN A 52 30.75 5.97 -18.84
CA ASN A 52 30.74 4.73 -19.63
C ASN A 52 29.35 4.21 -19.99
N THR A 53 28.33 4.45 -19.16
CA THR A 53 27.02 3.77 -19.29
C THR A 53 26.02 4.50 -20.18
N SER A 54 26.35 5.69 -20.71
CA SER A 54 25.37 6.56 -21.41
C SER A 54 24.09 6.74 -20.60
N ALA A 55 24.17 6.70 -19.26
CA ALA A 55 23.02 6.81 -18.36
C ALA A 55 22.23 8.10 -18.59
N GLY A 56 22.89 9.12 -19.18
CA GLY A 56 22.29 10.35 -19.66
C GLY A 56 21.84 11.26 -18.52
N PHE A 57 22.50 11.15 -17.38
CA PHE A 57 22.38 12.06 -16.26
C PHE A 57 23.52 13.08 -16.29
N HIS A 58 23.19 14.34 -16.07
CA HIS A 58 24.15 15.38 -15.75
C HIS A 58 24.38 15.40 -14.23
N GLN A 59 25.63 15.24 -13.81
CA GLN A 59 25.99 15.29 -12.39
C GLN A 59 26.14 16.74 -11.94
N VAL A 60 25.52 17.08 -10.82
CA VAL A 60 25.55 18.42 -10.23
C VAL A 60 25.84 18.35 -8.73
N GLU A 61 26.23 19.49 -8.14
CA GLU A 61 26.47 19.59 -6.69
C GLU A 61 25.17 19.62 -5.87
N SER A 62 24.06 20.10 -6.44
CA SER A 62 22.76 20.16 -5.78
C SER A 62 21.60 20.22 -6.78
N ILE A 63 20.44 19.71 -6.37
CA ILE A 63 19.17 19.73 -7.11
C ILE A 63 18.28 20.82 -6.49
N ASN A 64 17.76 21.71 -7.33
CA ASN A 64 16.92 22.85 -6.99
C ASN A 64 15.43 22.63 -7.32
N GLY A 65 15.11 21.58 -8.10
CA GLY A 65 13.73 21.20 -8.43
C GLY A 65 13.15 21.98 -9.61
N ASP A 66 13.99 22.63 -10.41
CA ASP A 66 13.68 23.28 -11.69
C ASP A 66 14.53 22.72 -12.84
N GLU A 67 15.10 21.53 -12.65
CA GLU A 67 15.94 20.89 -13.66
C GLU A 67 15.14 20.60 -14.94
N THR A 68 15.70 21.03 -16.07
CA THR A 68 15.11 20.81 -17.39
C THR A 68 15.71 19.60 -18.12
N GLU A 69 16.66 18.92 -17.49
CA GLU A 69 17.33 17.74 -18.00
C GLU A 69 17.49 16.69 -16.89
N PRO A 70 17.71 15.41 -17.22
CA PRO A 70 17.96 14.39 -16.23
C PRO A 70 19.25 14.69 -15.45
N THR A 71 19.12 14.80 -14.14
CA THR A 71 20.19 15.24 -13.24
C THR A 71 20.36 14.27 -12.08
N VAL A 72 21.61 14.06 -11.67
CA VAL A 72 21.97 13.31 -10.47
C VAL A 72 22.85 14.17 -9.56
N CYS A 73 22.55 14.15 -8.26
CA CYS A 73 23.39 14.73 -7.22
C CYS A 73 23.76 13.62 -6.25
N ALA A 74 25.06 13.51 -5.94
CA ALA A 74 25.57 12.52 -5.02
C ALA A 74 26.28 13.16 -3.84
N PHE A 75 26.09 12.63 -2.64
CA PHE A 75 26.86 13.04 -1.46
C PHE A 75 27.05 11.89 -0.49
N ALA A 76 28.18 11.92 0.22
CA ALA A 76 28.48 10.96 1.28
C ALA A 76 28.03 11.54 2.63
N ASN A 77 27.25 10.75 3.36
CA ASN A 77 26.94 11.00 4.75
C ASN A 77 27.87 10.14 5.62
N ILE A 78 28.74 10.80 6.39
CA ILE A 78 29.75 10.16 7.25
C ILE A 78 29.24 9.89 8.68
N ASP A 79 28.02 10.31 9.02
CA ASP A 79 27.34 9.94 10.25
C ASP A 79 25.87 9.62 9.99
N PRO A 80 25.60 8.58 9.16
CA PRO A 80 24.23 8.27 8.74
C PRO A 80 23.33 8.00 9.93
N ARG A 81 23.83 7.48 11.05
CA ARG A 81 23.00 7.18 12.24
C ARG A 81 22.29 8.40 12.83
N ASN A 82 22.79 9.61 12.59
CA ASN A 82 22.16 10.84 13.05
C ASN A 82 21.44 11.57 11.91
N ASP A 83 22.08 11.66 10.74
CA ASP A 83 21.64 12.54 9.66
C ASP A 83 20.78 11.82 8.60
N TYR A 84 20.93 10.50 8.48
CA TYR A 84 20.17 9.65 7.54
C TYR A 84 20.12 8.19 8.06
N PRO A 85 19.41 7.96 9.19
CA PRO A 85 19.54 6.71 9.92
C PRO A 85 19.04 5.52 9.10
N PRO A 86 19.72 4.36 9.18
CA PRO A 86 19.15 3.16 8.63
C PRO A 86 17.80 2.86 9.31
N PRO A 87 16.86 2.22 8.59
CA PRO A 87 15.63 1.73 9.19
C PRO A 87 15.91 0.77 10.36
N ASP A 88 14.98 0.73 11.32
CA ASP A 88 15.11 -0.17 12.47
C ASP A 88 15.05 -1.65 12.03
N PRO A 89 15.68 -2.58 12.77
CA PRO A 89 15.74 -3.98 12.35
C PRO A 89 14.36 -4.65 12.19
N GLU A 90 13.38 -4.32 13.04
CA GLU A 90 12.03 -4.92 12.97
C GLU A 90 11.32 -4.49 11.69
N PHE A 91 11.46 -3.23 11.31
CA PHE A 91 10.97 -2.67 10.07
C PHE A 91 11.68 -3.29 8.86
N VAL A 92 13.00 -3.47 8.92
CA VAL A 92 13.75 -4.17 7.86
C VAL A 92 13.24 -5.59 7.70
N GLU A 93 13.03 -6.36 8.78
CA GLU A 93 12.51 -7.73 8.70
C GLU A 93 11.17 -7.81 7.97
N LEU A 94 10.30 -6.81 8.13
CA LEU A 94 9.03 -6.71 7.43
C LEU A 94 9.18 -6.25 5.97
N PHE A 95 10.12 -5.35 5.69
CA PHE A 95 10.20 -4.59 4.44
C PHE A 95 11.61 -4.61 3.82
N ASN A 96 12.06 -5.81 3.45
CA ASN A 96 13.32 -6.00 2.75
C ASN A 96 13.25 -7.04 1.63
N TYR A 97 14.29 -7.06 0.79
CA TYR A 97 14.54 -8.15 -0.14
C TYR A 97 15.99 -8.66 -0.03
N GLY A 98 16.09 -9.92 0.41
CA GLY A 98 17.35 -10.65 0.53
C GLY A 98 18.17 -10.32 1.78
N VAL A 99 17.64 -9.52 2.71
CA VAL A 99 18.34 -9.15 3.95
C VAL A 99 18.00 -10.16 5.03
N SER A 100 19.03 -10.81 5.59
CA SER A 100 18.84 -11.69 6.74
C SER A 100 18.65 -10.89 8.04
N PRO A 101 18.04 -11.46 9.10
CA PRO A 101 17.95 -10.80 10.41
C PRO A 101 19.31 -10.34 10.94
N GLN A 102 20.37 -11.13 10.75
CA GLN A 102 21.73 -10.76 11.16
C GLN A 102 22.24 -9.54 10.39
N LEU A 103 21.92 -9.45 9.11
CA LEU A 103 22.30 -8.32 8.27
C LEU A 103 21.47 -7.07 8.59
N ALA A 104 20.19 -7.22 8.95
CA ALA A 104 19.35 -6.13 9.45
C ALA A 104 19.90 -5.52 10.75
N VAL A 105 20.40 -6.36 11.67
CA VAL A 105 21.10 -5.91 12.88
C VAL A 105 22.44 -5.25 12.53
N ALA A 106 23.21 -5.85 11.62
CA ALA A 106 24.48 -5.27 11.17
C ALA A 106 24.29 -3.90 10.49
N LEU A 107 23.15 -3.68 9.82
CA LEU A 107 22.77 -2.41 9.20
C LEU A 107 22.90 -1.22 10.17
N GLN A 108 22.58 -1.44 11.45
CA GLN A 108 22.65 -0.42 12.51
C GLN A 108 24.07 0.07 12.82
N SER A 109 25.08 -0.68 12.37
CA SER A 109 26.50 -0.34 12.53
C SER A 109 27.11 0.31 11.29
N THR A 110 26.28 0.72 10.32
CA THR A 110 26.77 1.41 9.12
C THR A 110 27.52 2.69 9.48
N GLN A 111 28.65 2.90 8.81
CA GLN A 111 29.55 4.03 9.08
C GLN A 111 29.39 5.15 8.05
N ALA A 112 28.87 4.83 6.87
CA ALA A 112 28.60 5.82 5.83
C ALA A 112 27.41 5.39 4.97
N ALA A 113 26.69 6.38 4.48
CA ALA A 113 25.71 6.23 3.43
C ALA A 113 26.12 7.08 2.22
N PHE A 114 26.06 6.50 1.02
CA PHE A 114 26.21 7.26 -0.22
C PHE A 114 24.83 7.52 -0.83
N ILE A 115 24.43 8.78 -0.88
CA ILE A 115 23.07 9.18 -1.24
C ILE A 115 23.08 9.72 -2.66
N LEU A 116 22.15 9.22 -3.47
CA LEU A 116 21.93 9.57 -4.87
C LEU A 116 20.53 10.18 -4.99
N ASN A 117 20.48 11.47 -5.30
CA ASN A 117 19.24 12.17 -5.62
C ASN A 117 19.13 12.33 -7.13
N PHE A 118 17.98 11.96 -7.69
CA PHE A 118 17.69 12.08 -9.11
C PHE A 118 16.56 13.08 -9.34
N SER A 119 16.65 13.85 -10.42
CA SER A 119 15.59 14.73 -10.93
C SER A 119 15.48 14.54 -12.44
N CYS A 120 14.27 14.37 -12.99
CA CYS A 120 14.05 14.18 -14.41
C CYS A 120 12.76 14.86 -14.88
N PRO A 121 12.77 15.55 -16.03
CA PRO A 121 11.55 15.96 -16.72
C PRO A 121 10.68 14.75 -17.09
N ILE A 122 9.36 14.92 -17.08
CA ILE A 122 8.42 13.81 -17.23
C ILE A 122 8.54 13.10 -18.58
N GLU A 123 8.97 13.80 -19.63
CA GLU A 123 9.13 13.26 -20.98
C GLU A 123 10.21 12.16 -21.05
N GLN A 124 11.15 12.15 -20.11
CA GLN A 124 12.24 11.17 -20.03
C GLN A 124 12.17 10.30 -18.77
N ALA A 125 11.17 10.53 -17.91
CA ALA A 125 11.14 10.02 -16.53
C ALA A 125 11.38 8.52 -16.42
N TRP A 126 10.70 7.70 -17.22
CA TRP A 126 10.71 6.24 -17.02
C TRP A 126 11.98 5.58 -17.54
N ASP A 127 12.47 5.99 -18.72
CA ASP A 127 13.77 5.53 -19.23
C ASP A 127 14.90 5.94 -18.27
N ARG A 128 14.80 7.14 -17.68
CA ARG A 128 15.78 7.63 -16.71
C ARG A 128 15.64 6.95 -15.36
N LEU A 129 14.44 6.63 -14.89
CA LEU A 129 14.26 5.81 -13.68
C LEU A 129 14.94 4.45 -13.84
N ARG A 130 14.76 3.80 -15.00
CA ARG A 130 15.42 2.53 -15.31
C ARG A 130 16.95 2.69 -15.32
N ALA A 131 17.47 3.74 -15.96
CA ALA A 131 18.90 4.03 -15.99
C ALA A 131 19.46 4.32 -14.58
N ALA A 132 18.72 5.04 -13.73
CA ALA A 132 19.10 5.31 -12.34
C ALA A 132 19.16 4.02 -11.51
N GLN A 133 18.24 3.08 -11.73
CA GLN A 133 18.25 1.78 -11.05
C GLN A 133 19.46 0.93 -11.49
N GLN A 134 19.78 0.92 -12.78
CA GLN A 134 20.97 0.25 -13.32
C GLN A 134 22.27 0.87 -12.79
N LEU A 135 22.35 2.20 -12.77
CA LEU A 135 23.49 2.95 -12.24
C LEU A 135 23.70 2.63 -10.75
N THR A 136 22.64 2.69 -9.95
CA THR A 136 22.71 2.39 -8.50
C THR A 136 23.11 0.94 -8.24
N GLY A 137 22.57 0.00 -9.02
CA GLY A 137 22.93 -1.42 -8.94
C GLY A 137 24.41 -1.66 -9.27
N SER A 138 24.90 -1.03 -10.34
CA SER A 138 26.29 -1.14 -10.79
C SER A 138 27.27 -0.48 -9.81
N LEU A 139 26.91 0.69 -9.28
CA LEU A 139 27.68 1.36 -8.24
C LEU A 139 27.78 0.47 -6.99
N THR A 140 26.66 -0.04 -6.51
CA THR A 140 26.64 -0.93 -5.34
C THR A 140 27.42 -2.23 -5.60
N ALA A 141 27.36 -2.80 -6.80
CA ALA A 141 28.15 -3.98 -7.15
C ALA A 141 29.66 -3.71 -7.12
N ALA A 142 30.09 -2.50 -7.51
CA ALA A 142 31.49 -2.09 -7.51
C ALA A 142 32.00 -1.68 -6.11
N THR A 143 31.16 -1.02 -5.31
CA THR A 143 31.55 -0.48 -4.00
C THR A 143 31.14 -1.35 -2.81
N GLY A 144 30.24 -2.31 -3.01
CA GLY A 144 29.56 -3.06 -1.94
C GLY A 144 28.42 -2.27 -1.29
N GLY A 145 27.82 -2.85 -0.25
CA GLY A 145 26.76 -2.22 0.55
C GLY A 145 25.35 -2.75 0.28
N LEU A 146 24.36 -2.09 0.89
CA LEU A 146 22.92 -2.37 0.76
C LEU A 146 22.21 -1.13 0.22
N ILE A 147 21.25 -1.35 -0.68
CA ILE A 147 20.52 -0.27 -1.34
C ILE A 147 19.26 0.04 -0.54
N TRP A 148 19.05 1.31 -0.25
CA TRP A 148 17.84 1.86 0.32
C TRP A 148 17.07 2.63 -0.75
N ASP A 149 15.83 2.21 -0.98
CA ASP A 149 14.85 2.95 -1.80
C ASP A 149 14.06 3.88 -0.87
N ALA A 150 14.35 5.18 -0.89
CA ALA A 150 13.71 6.12 0.02
C ALA A 150 12.21 6.27 -0.24
N GLU A 151 11.80 6.05 -1.49
CA GLU A 151 10.41 6.21 -1.93
C GLU A 151 9.52 5.05 -1.48
N THR A 152 10.07 3.83 -1.36
CA THR A 152 9.35 2.66 -0.82
C THR A 152 9.75 2.32 0.61
N ARG A 153 10.80 2.96 1.14
CA ARG A 153 11.40 2.64 2.44
C ARG A 153 11.83 1.18 2.54
N GLN A 154 12.41 0.61 1.49
CA GLN A 154 12.83 -0.79 1.47
C GLN A 154 14.34 -0.92 1.35
N ILE A 155 14.91 -1.91 2.03
CA ILE A 155 16.31 -2.29 1.88
C ILE A 155 16.44 -3.48 0.93
N PHE A 156 17.43 -3.42 0.04
CA PHE A 156 17.77 -4.45 -0.92
C PHE A 156 19.23 -4.87 -0.78
N THR A 157 19.46 -6.17 -0.88
CA THR A 157 20.78 -6.66 -1.29
C THR A 157 21.03 -6.33 -2.77
N PRO A 158 22.29 -6.25 -3.23
CA PRO A 158 22.59 -5.99 -4.64
C PRO A 158 21.94 -6.98 -5.59
N GLY A 159 21.93 -8.27 -5.23
CA GLY A 159 21.29 -9.32 -6.02
C GLY A 159 19.78 -9.15 -6.13
N ALA A 160 19.10 -8.84 -5.01
CA ALA A 160 17.67 -8.59 -5.01
C ALA A 160 17.28 -7.33 -5.79
N TRP A 161 18.08 -6.26 -5.70
CA TRP A 161 17.88 -5.06 -6.50
C TRP A 161 17.98 -5.35 -7.99
N GLN A 162 19.03 -6.06 -8.41
CA GLN A 162 19.24 -6.44 -9.79
C GLN A 162 18.06 -7.28 -10.31
N GLU A 163 17.65 -8.31 -9.57
CA GLU A 163 16.54 -9.16 -9.97
C GLU A 163 15.22 -8.38 -10.08
N ILE A 164 14.84 -7.67 -9.01
CA ILE A 164 13.49 -7.10 -8.88
C ILE A 164 13.36 -5.77 -9.63
N ARG A 165 14.31 -4.86 -9.45
CA ARG A 165 14.20 -3.49 -10.00
C ARG A 165 14.73 -3.37 -11.42
N VAL A 166 15.66 -4.23 -11.83
CA VAL A 166 16.33 -4.10 -13.14
C VAL A 166 15.90 -5.20 -14.11
N ASP A 167 16.04 -6.47 -13.74
CA ASP A 167 15.88 -7.59 -14.66
C ASP A 167 14.41 -7.85 -15.02
N ARG A 168 13.48 -7.69 -14.06
CA ARG A 168 12.03 -7.86 -14.31
C ARG A 168 11.44 -6.75 -15.17
N TRP A 169 12.07 -5.58 -15.25
CA TRP A 169 11.63 -4.49 -16.12
C TRP A 169 11.94 -4.79 -17.60
N THR A 170 11.04 -5.54 -18.22
CA THR A 170 11.19 -6.07 -19.60
C THR A 170 10.29 -5.38 -20.63
N ARG A 171 9.32 -4.57 -20.18
CA ARG A 171 8.32 -3.87 -21.00
C ARG A 171 8.47 -2.35 -20.88
N PRO A 172 7.86 -1.55 -21.78
CA PRO A 172 7.89 -0.09 -21.66
C PRO A 172 7.37 0.40 -20.30
N THR A 173 6.22 -0.12 -19.86
CA THR A 173 5.73 0.01 -18.48
C THR A 173 6.21 -1.19 -17.66
N PRO A 174 6.85 -0.99 -16.50
CA PRO A 174 7.19 -2.10 -15.61
C PRO A 174 5.92 -2.66 -14.94
N ASP A 175 6.11 -3.79 -14.25
CA ASP A 175 5.17 -4.16 -13.19
C ASP A 175 5.39 -3.18 -12.02
N VAL A 176 4.42 -2.32 -11.73
CA VAL A 176 4.60 -1.28 -10.70
C VAL A 176 4.71 -1.85 -9.30
N ASP A 177 4.27 -3.08 -9.07
CA ASP A 177 4.38 -3.75 -7.76
C ASP A 177 5.83 -4.18 -7.46
N ASP A 178 6.66 -4.42 -8.47
CA ASP A 178 8.10 -4.56 -8.28
C ASP A 178 8.75 -3.23 -7.85
N HIS A 179 8.03 -2.11 -8.04
CA HIS A 179 8.57 -0.77 -7.80
C HIS A 179 7.98 0.01 -6.62
N THR A 180 6.89 -0.48 -6.05
CA THR A 180 6.11 0.18 -5.00
C THR A 180 5.83 -0.78 -3.86
N ILE A 181 5.34 -0.26 -2.74
CA ILE A 181 4.87 -1.08 -1.63
C ILE A 181 3.53 -0.53 -1.12
N ILE A 182 2.69 -1.40 -0.57
CA ILE A 182 1.46 -1.00 0.12
C ILE A 182 1.67 -1.17 1.63
N HIS A 183 1.53 -0.07 2.36
CA HIS A 183 1.48 -0.08 3.82
C HIS A 183 0.01 -0.10 4.28
N ALA A 184 -0.29 -0.96 5.26
CA ALA A 184 -1.57 -0.99 5.92
C ALA A 184 -1.37 -0.76 7.42
N TYR A 185 -1.90 0.35 7.94
CA TYR A 185 -1.82 0.68 9.36
C TYR A 185 -3.16 1.16 9.90
N GLU A 186 -3.34 1.11 11.21
CA GLU A 186 -4.63 1.38 11.84
C GLU A 186 -4.77 2.85 12.25
N ILE A 187 -5.91 3.45 11.91
CA ILE A 187 -6.35 4.76 12.38
C ILE A 187 -7.76 4.60 12.96
N ASN A 188 -7.94 4.90 14.24
CA ASN A 188 -9.24 4.85 14.93
C ASN A 188 -9.97 3.49 14.82
N GLY A 189 -9.23 2.38 14.83
CA GLY A 189 -9.80 1.03 14.75
C GLY A 189 -10.23 0.59 13.35
N GLN A 190 -9.79 1.30 12.30
CA GLN A 190 -9.94 0.90 10.90
C GLN A 190 -8.59 1.02 10.20
N MET A 191 -8.40 0.23 9.15
CA MET A 191 -7.15 0.24 8.40
C MET A 191 -7.15 1.37 7.36
N ARG A 192 -6.01 2.01 7.22
CA ARG A 192 -5.64 2.86 6.09
C ARG A 192 -4.65 2.07 5.24
N VAL A 193 -4.94 1.96 3.95
CA VAL A 193 -4.11 1.22 2.98
C VAL A 193 -3.54 2.25 2.00
N VAL A 194 -2.23 2.44 2.00
CA VAL A 194 -1.56 3.50 1.23
C VAL A 194 -0.36 2.94 0.47
N THR A 195 -0.15 3.40 -0.78
CA THR A 195 1.04 3.06 -1.54
C THR A 195 2.20 3.96 -1.19
N LEU A 196 3.42 3.45 -1.38
CA LEU A 196 4.66 4.20 -1.35
C LEU A 196 5.43 3.87 -2.62
N GLY A 197 5.90 4.89 -3.34
CA GLY A 197 6.81 4.75 -4.47
C GLY A 197 6.28 5.20 -5.83
N MET A 198 5.00 5.59 -5.94
CA MET A 198 4.43 6.03 -7.23
C MET A 198 5.07 7.33 -7.73
N ALA A 199 5.65 8.14 -6.84
CA ALA A 199 6.39 9.36 -7.15
C ALA A 199 7.49 9.15 -8.22
N LYS A 200 8.16 7.98 -8.19
CA LYS A 200 9.21 7.62 -9.17
C LYS A 200 8.69 7.55 -10.60
N PHE A 201 7.38 7.37 -10.78
CA PHE A 201 6.71 7.32 -12.08
C PHE A 201 6.03 8.64 -12.45
N GLY A 202 6.12 9.66 -11.60
CA GLY A 202 5.43 10.94 -11.75
C GLY A 202 3.94 10.84 -11.43
N LEU A 203 3.54 9.75 -10.76
CA LEU A 203 2.15 9.43 -10.46
C LEU A 203 1.84 9.69 -8.99
N PRO A 204 0.57 9.99 -8.63
CA PRO A 204 0.18 10.08 -7.24
C PRO A 204 0.25 8.70 -6.57
N ASP A 205 0.61 8.69 -5.30
CA ASP A 205 0.39 7.54 -4.43
C ASP A 205 -1.11 7.42 -4.12
N VAL A 206 -1.55 6.20 -3.84
CA VAL A 206 -2.97 5.84 -3.77
C VAL A 206 -3.31 5.41 -2.35
N VAL A 207 -4.46 5.88 -1.85
CA VAL A 207 -4.92 5.56 -0.51
C VAL A 207 -6.38 5.13 -0.46
N VAL A 208 -6.69 4.22 0.46
CA VAL A 208 -8.04 3.81 0.82
C VAL A 208 -8.21 3.87 2.33
N ASN A 209 -9.19 4.63 2.78
CA ASN A 209 -9.50 4.82 4.19
C ASN A 209 -10.58 3.87 4.70
N GLN A 210 -10.67 3.78 6.03
CA GLN A 210 -11.76 3.10 6.75
C GLN A 210 -11.95 1.64 6.31
N VAL A 211 -10.85 0.91 6.13
CA VAL A 211 -10.83 -0.47 5.64
C VAL A 211 -10.93 -1.47 6.81
N PRO A 212 -11.93 -2.36 6.87
CA PRO A 212 -11.95 -3.46 7.80
C PRO A 212 -10.76 -4.37 7.54
N ARG A 213 -10.15 -4.82 8.63
CA ARG A 213 -8.95 -5.65 8.58
C ARG A 213 -9.15 -6.92 7.74
N SER A 214 -10.33 -7.54 7.80
CA SER A 214 -10.67 -8.76 7.04
C SER A 214 -10.64 -8.60 5.52
N VAL A 215 -10.75 -7.38 4.99
CA VAL A 215 -10.77 -7.12 3.54
C VAL A 215 -9.52 -6.36 3.06
N CYS A 216 -8.53 -6.13 3.93
CA CYS A 216 -7.32 -5.40 3.58
C CYS A 216 -6.54 -6.02 2.43
N SER A 217 -6.44 -7.36 2.37
CA SER A 217 -5.78 -8.05 1.25
C SER A 217 -6.48 -7.77 -0.09
N ASN A 218 -7.81 -7.84 -0.12
CA ASN A 218 -8.60 -7.55 -1.33
C ASN A 218 -8.47 -6.07 -1.74
N VAL A 219 -8.45 -5.16 -0.79
CA VAL A 219 -8.24 -3.73 -1.07
C VAL A 219 -6.83 -3.48 -1.57
N GLY A 220 -5.80 -4.12 -0.98
CA GLY A 220 -4.42 -4.04 -1.46
C GLY A 220 -4.28 -4.51 -2.91
N GLN A 221 -4.89 -5.64 -3.27
CA GLN A 221 -4.91 -6.12 -4.67
C GLN A 221 -5.63 -5.13 -5.60
N LEU A 222 -6.75 -4.54 -5.16
CA LEU A 222 -7.46 -3.51 -5.93
C LEU A 222 -6.59 -2.26 -6.15
N VAL A 223 -5.88 -1.82 -5.11
CA VAL A 223 -4.96 -0.67 -5.17
C VAL A 223 -3.79 -0.96 -6.12
N SER A 224 -3.14 -2.12 -6.02
CA SER A 224 -2.07 -2.53 -6.93
C SER A 224 -2.55 -2.54 -8.40
N ALA A 225 -3.71 -3.15 -8.67
CA ALA A 225 -4.29 -3.16 -10.02
C ALA A 225 -4.64 -1.75 -10.53
N PHE A 226 -5.08 -0.86 -9.64
CA PHE A 226 -5.32 0.55 -9.95
C PHE A 226 -4.02 1.27 -10.28
N CYS A 227 -2.96 1.10 -9.48
CA CYS A 227 -1.63 1.67 -9.73
C CYS A 227 -1.09 1.25 -11.10
N GLN A 228 -1.17 -0.04 -11.43
CA GLN A 228 -0.78 -0.52 -12.75
C GLN A 228 -1.64 0.10 -13.86
N ALA A 229 -2.96 0.27 -13.63
CA ALA A 229 -3.85 0.87 -14.62
C ALA A 229 -3.49 2.34 -14.90
N ILE A 230 -3.18 3.12 -13.87
CA ILE A 230 -2.77 4.52 -14.05
C ILE A 230 -1.34 4.64 -14.57
N ALA A 231 -0.46 3.66 -14.33
CA ALA A 231 0.82 3.61 -15.03
C ALA A 231 0.62 3.34 -16.53
N ASP A 232 -0.16 2.33 -16.89
CA ASP A 232 -0.41 2.00 -18.31
C ASP A 232 -1.11 3.14 -19.06
N ARG A 233 -1.99 3.89 -18.38
CA ARG A 233 -2.70 5.05 -18.96
C ARG A 233 -2.96 6.11 -17.88
N PRO A 234 -2.07 7.12 -17.74
CA PRO A 234 -2.09 8.06 -16.62
C PRO A 234 -3.09 9.20 -16.85
N VAL A 235 -4.36 8.85 -17.01
CA VAL A 235 -5.45 9.81 -17.28
C VAL A 235 -6.71 9.42 -16.52
N VAL A 236 -7.41 10.44 -16.02
CA VAL A 236 -8.78 10.32 -15.53
C VAL A 236 -9.70 10.89 -16.63
N ASP A 237 -10.51 10.04 -17.25
CA ASP A 237 -11.34 10.44 -18.40
C ASP A 237 -12.50 11.37 -17.99
N ARG A 238 -13.02 11.21 -16.77
CA ARG A 238 -14.13 11.99 -16.21
C ARG A 238 -13.84 12.34 -14.76
N SER A 239 -14.15 13.58 -14.36
CA SER A 239 -13.82 14.06 -13.02
C SER A 239 -14.35 13.11 -11.94
N GLY A 240 -13.44 12.65 -11.10
CA GLY A 240 -13.71 11.74 -10.00
C GLY A 240 -14.10 10.31 -10.40
N GLU A 241 -14.25 9.96 -11.68
CA GLU A 241 -14.70 8.62 -12.09
C GLU A 241 -13.56 7.80 -12.67
N PHE A 242 -13.34 6.62 -12.10
CA PHE A 242 -12.40 5.64 -12.65
C PHE A 242 -13.04 4.25 -12.70
N ASP A 243 -13.16 3.68 -13.91
CA ASP A 243 -13.74 2.36 -14.12
C ASP A 243 -12.61 1.34 -14.28
N LEU A 244 -12.19 0.70 -13.18
CA LEU A 244 -11.07 -0.25 -13.17
C LEU A 244 -11.50 -1.59 -13.76
N ASP A 245 -10.86 -2.02 -14.84
CA ASP A 245 -11.15 -3.31 -15.47
C ASP A 245 -10.87 -4.49 -14.54
N TYR A 246 -11.90 -5.29 -14.23
CA TYR A 246 -11.76 -6.44 -13.34
C TYR A 246 -10.80 -7.51 -13.88
N ARG A 247 -10.53 -7.53 -15.19
CA ARG A 247 -9.56 -8.45 -15.80
C ARG A 247 -8.15 -8.28 -15.24
N ARG A 248 -7.83 -7.08 -14.71
CA ARG A 248 -6.56 -6.82 -14.02
C ARG A 248 -6.42 -7.55 -12.70
N LEU A 249 -7.54 -7.82 -12.03
CA LEU A 249 -7.58 -8.58 -10.79
C LEU A 249 -7.78 -10.07 -11.05
N ARG A 250 -8.56 -10.40 -12.09
CA ARG A 250 -8.89 -11.77 -12.46
C ARG A 250 -9.03 -11.87 -13.97
N PRO A 251 -8.11 -12.54 -14.69
CA PRO A 251 -8.07 -12.54 -16.16
C PRO A 251 -9.39 -12.90 -16.87
N ASN A 252 -10.23 -13.73 -16.24
CA ASN A 252 -11.51 -14.20 -16.79
C ASN A 252 -12.73 -13.37 -16.33
N ALA A 253 -12.55 -12.32 -15.52
CA ALA A 253 -13.64 -11.47 -15.10
C ALA A 253 -14.18 -10.61 -16.25
N THR A 254 -15.41 -10.14 -16.09
CA THR A 254 -16.05 -9.20 -17.04
C THR A 254 -16.54 -7.97 -16.28
N GLY A 255 -16.55 -6.81 -16.95
CA GLY A 255 -16.96 -5.54 -16.36
C GLY A 255 -15.82 -4.78 -15.68
N ALA A 256 -16.19 -3.75 -14.93
CA ALA A 256 -15.27 -2.86 -14.24
C ALA A 256 -15.74 -2.53 -12.82
N ALA A 257 -14.79 -2.23 -11.94
CA ALA A 257 -15.02 -1.64 -10.63
C ALA A 257 -15.30 -0.14 -10.81
N PRO A 258 -16.52 0.34 -10.50
CA PRO A 258 -16.82 1.77 -10.58
C PRO A 258 -16.25 2.45 -9.34
N LEU A 259 -15.03 2.96 -9.46
CA LEU A 259 -14.33 3.68 -8.39
C LEU A 259 -14.59 5.18 -8.51
N THR A 260 -14.51 5.85 -7.36
CA THR A 260 -14.43 7.30 -7.28
C THR A 260 -13.04 7.71 -6.81
N VAL A 261 -12.45 8.71 -7.44
CA VAL A 261 -11.08 9.17 -7.15
C VAL A 261 -11.08 10.63 -6.69
N ARG A 262 -10.43 10.89 -5.56
CA ARG A 262 -10.44 12.19 -4.86
C ARG A 262 -9.03 12.61 -4.49
N MET A 263 -8.84 13.89 -4.17
CA MET A 263 -7.63 14.36 -3.51
C MET A 263 -7.55 13.73 -2.12
N GLY A 264 -6.48 12.98 -1.84
CA GLY A 264 -6.26 12.35 -0.55
C GLY A 264 -5.65 13.31 0.47
N GLU A 265 -6.00 13.12 1.74
CA GLU A 265 -5.36 13.79 2.87
C GLU A 265 -4.16 12.98 3.36
N HIS A 266 -3.05 13.66 3.68
CA HIS A 266 -1.86 13.05 4.27
C HIS A 266 -2.02 12.79 5.77
N HIS A 267 -1.50 11.65 6.21
CA HIS A 267 -1.31 11.27 7.60
C HIS A 267 0.15 10.90 7.86
N ASP A 268 0.52 10.85 9.15
CA ASP A 268 1.84 10.43 9.57
C ASP A 268 2.17 9.04 9.00
N GLY A 269 3.34 8.94 8.36
CA GLY A 269 3.80 7.72 7.72
C GLY A 269 3.45 7.60 6.23
N ASP A 270 2.61 8.48 5.67
CA ASP A 270 2.35 8.52 4.23
C ASP A 270 3.59 8.97 3.42
N PRO A 271 3.62 8.70 2.10
CA PRO A 271 4.65 9.24 1.22
C PRO A 271 4.53 10.75 1.07
N MET A 272 5.66 11.43 0.86
CA MET A 272 5.73 12.85 0.53
C MET A 272 5.46 13.07 -0.97
N ASN A 273 4.33 12.57 -1.45
CA ASN A 273 3.87 12.67 -2.83
C ASN A 273 2.41 13.15 -2.86
N ARG A 274 1.88 13.51 -4.04
CA ARG A 274 0.44 13.70 -4.23
C ARG A 274 -0.29 12.41 -3.85
N LEU A 275 -1.40 12.54 -3.12
CA LEU A 275 -2.26 11.42 -2.76
C LEU A 275 -3.57 11.45 -3.52
N LEU A 276 -3.94 10.29 -4.06
CA LEU A 276 -5.23 10.02 -4.66
C LEU A 276 -5.99 9.03 -3.77
N GLU A 277 -7.13 9.45 -3.24
CA GLU A 277 -8.00 8.59 -2.46
C GLU A 277 -9.00 7.86 -3.37
N ILE A 278 -9.08 6.53 -3.22
CA ILE A 278 -10.14 5.72 -3.82
C ILE A 278 -11.29 5.60 -2.83
N THR A 279 -12.48 6.05 -3.25
CA THR A 279 -13.75 5.79 -2.57
C THR A 279 -14.68 4.93 -3.43
N PHE A 280 -15.66 4.31 -2.78
CA PHE A 280 -16.58 3.35 -3.40
C PHE A 280 -17.96 3.96 -3.66
N ASP A 281 -18.06 5.28 -3.85
CA ASP A 281 -19.34 5.99 -3.89
C ASP A 281 -20.24 5.60 -5.07
N ARG A 282 -19.64 5.14 -6.16
CA ARG A 282 -20.33 4.67 -7.37
C ARG A 282 -20.75 3.20 -7.31
N GLY A 283 -20.42 2.48 -6.23
CA GLY A 283 -20.89 1.11 -6.00
C GLY A 283 -22.38 1.04 -5.64
N PRO A 284 -23.04 -0.10 -5.84
CA PRO A 284 -24.42 -0.29 -5.39
C PRO A 284 -24.47 -0.56 -3.87
N GLY A 285 -25.34 0.15 -3.14
CA GLY A 285 -25.48 -0.02 -1.69
C GLY A 285 -25.99 1.24 -1.00
N GLN A 286 -26.57 1.07 0.19
CA GLN A 286 -27.18 2.18 0.95
C GLN A 286 -26.14 3.08 1.62
N ASP A 287 -24.94 2.56 1.93
CA ASP A 287 -23.84 3.32 2.52
C ASP A 287 -22.46 2.87 1.99
N ALA A 288 -21.40 3.55 2.45
CA ALA A 288 -20.03 3.31 1.99
C ALA A 288 -19.58 1.86 2.20
N GLY A 289 -19.99 1.23 3.31
CA GLY A 289 -19.66 -0.15 3.63
C GLY A 289 -20.28 -1.13 2.66
N ALA A 290 -21.59 -0.99 2.43
CA ALA A 290 -22.33 -1.80 1.46
C ALA A 290 -21.78 -1.65 0.03
N ARG A 291 -21.49 -0.41 -0.39
CA ARG A 291 -20.98 -0.11 -1.74
C ARG A 291 -19.61 -0.74 -1.98
N ARG A 292 -18.69 -0.61 -1.03
CA ARG A 292 -17.38 -1.26 -1.08
C ARG A 292 -17.53 -2.78 -1.17
N HIS A 293 -18.33 -3.37 -0.28
CA HIS A 293 -18.52 -4.82 -0.26
C HIS A 293 -19.02 -5.33 -1.61
N ALA A 294 -20.01 -4.65 -2.22
CA ALA A 294 -20.53 -5.03 -3.53
C ALA A 294 -19.45 -4.98 -4.62
N ILE A 295 -18.62 -3.93 -4.65
CA ILE A 295 -17.51 -3.81 -5.60
C ILE A 295 -16.48 -4.91 -5.37
N LEU A 296 -16.05 -5.15 -4.13
CA LEU A 296 -15.07 -6.20 -3.82
C LEU A 296 -15.62 -7.61 -4.12
N CYS A 297 -16.90 -7.88 -3.87
CA CYS A 297 -17.50 -9.16 -4.25
C CYS A 297 -17.52 -9.36 -5.76
N ALA A 298 -17.86 -8.33 -6.53
CA ALA A 298 -17.78 -8.39 -7.99
C ALA A 298 -16.33 -8.56 -8.48
N ALA A 299 -15.38 -7.90 -7.81
CA ALA A 299 -13.95 -7.95 -8.14
C ALA A 299 -13.31 -9.31 -7.86
N PHE A 300 -13.73 -10.01 -6.81
CA PHE A 300 -13.04 -11.22 -6.30
C PHE A 300 -13.92 -12.49 -6.26
N ASP A 301 -15.18 -12.41 -6.69
CA ASP A 301 -16.17 -13.52 -6.64
C ASP A 301 -16.27 -14.17 -5.26
N SER A 302 -16.22 -13.31 -4.23
CA SER A 302 -16.45 -13.69 -2.84
C SER A 302 -17.94 -13.80 -2.50
N GLY A 303 -18.74 -14.29 -3.46
CA GLY A 303 -20.18 -14.47 -3.30
C GLY A 303 -20.48 -15.24 -2.01
N ALA A 304 -21.34 -14.67 -1.16
CA ALA A 304 -21.75 -15.32 0.08
C ALA A 304 -22.56 -16.58 -0.27
N SER A 305 -21.99 -17.76 -0.02
CA SER A 305 -22.76 -19.00 0.00
C SER A 305 -23.38 -19.15 1.38
N ILE A 306 -24.72 -19.23 1.42
CA ILE A 306 -25.44 -19.60 2.63
C ILE A 306 -25.47 -21.10 2.67
N VAL A 307 -25.08 -21.63 3.83
CA VAL A 307 -25.21 -23.06 4.12
C VAL A 307 -26.40 -23.22 5.06
N PRO A 308 -27.57 -23.67 4.56
CA PRO A 308 -28.66 -24.05 5.44
C PRO A 308 -28.19 -25.16 6.37
N ALA A 309 -28.40 -24.99 7.67
CA ALA A 309 -28.03 -25.99 8.66
C ALA A 309 -29.18 -26.21 9.64
N ALA A 310 -29.58 -27.47 9.81
CA ALA A 310 -30.45 -27.84 10.91
C ALA A 310 -29.64 -27.82 12.22
N HIS A 311 -30.21 -27.24 13.27
CA HIS A 311 -29.58 -27.29 14.59
C HIS A 311 -29.60 -28.74 15.09
N ASN A 312 -28.42 -29.36 15.17
CA ASN A 312 -28.24 -30.74 15.61
C ASN A 312 -27.20 -30.81 16.73
N ASP A 313 -27.11 -31.97 17.38
CA ASP A 313 -26.21 -32.16 18.53
C ASP A 313 -24.74 -31.95 18.16
N ALA A 314 -24.34 -32.29 16.93
CA ALA A 314 -22.99 -32.08 16.44
C ALA A 314 -22.65 -30.58 16.34
N LEU A 315 -23.55 -29.77 15.79
CA LEU A 315 -23.40 -28.31 15.72
C LEU A 315 -23.43 -27.68 17.12
N ALA A 316 -24.27 -28.19 18.02
CA ALA A 316 -24.31 -27.73 19.40
C ALA A 316 -23.00 -28.06 20.15
N ALA A 317 -22.44 -29.25 19.94
CA ALA A 317 -21.15 -29.65 20.50
C ALA A 317 -19.99 -28.82 19.93
N ALA A 318 -19.98 -28.56 18.61
CA ALA A 318 -19.01 -27.68 17.97
C ALA A 318 -19.11 -26.24 18.52
N SER A 319 -20.32 -25.71 18.69
CA SER A 319 -20.57 -24.40 19.29
C SER A 319 -20.06 -24.32 20.73
N ARG A 320 -20.33 -25.33 21.58
CA ARG A 320 -19.79 -25.39 22.95
C ARG A 320 -18.26 -25.44 22.97
N SER A 321 -17.66 -26.25 22.09
CA SER A 321 -16.20 -26.35 21.96
C SER A 321 -15.57 -25.02 21.51
N ALA A 322 -16.18 -24.33 20.55
CA ALA A 322 -15.75 -23.01 20.12
C ALA A 322 -15.87 -21.97 21.25
N ARG A 323 -16.99 -21.97 21.98
CA ARG A 323 -17.23 -21.07 23.12
C ARG A 323 -16.23 -21.27 24.25
N ALA A 324 -15.81 -22.50 24.50
CA ALA A 324 -14.79 -22.80 25.52
C ALA A 324 -13.41 -22.18 25.20
N LYS A 325 -13.13 -21.86 23.93
CA LYS A 325 -11.88 -21.21 23.51
C LYS A 325 -11.91 -19.67 23.64
N LEU A 326 -13.09 -19.07 23.80
CA LEU A 326 -13.26 -17.62 23.79
C LEU A 326 -12.43 -16.89 24.87
N PRO A 327 -12.29 -17.38 26.12
CA PRO A 327 -11.48 -16.69 27.11
C PRO A 327 -9.99 -16.57 26.72
N ALA A 328 -9.42 -17.63 26.13
CA ALA A 328 -8.03 -17.62 25.66
C ALA A 328 -7.86 -16.73 24.42
N LEU A 329 -8.80 -16.79 23.48
CA LEU A 329 -8.81 -15.91 22.31
C LEU A 329 -8.94 -14.43 22.69
N ARG A 330 -9.78 -14.11 23.68
CA ARG A 330 -9.91 -12.75 24.22
C ARG A 330 -8.60 -12.28 24.85
N ALA A 331 -7.94 -13.14 25.63
CA ALA A 331 -6.65 -12.80 26.23
C ALA A 331 -5.61 -12.49 25.14
N ALA A 332 -5.49 -13.37 24.13
CA ALA A 332 -4.58 -13.16 23.00
C ALA A 332 -4.91 -11.88 22.20
N PHE A 333 -6.20 -11.62 21.95
CA PHE A 333 -6.62 -10.40 21.27
C PHE A 333 -6.24 -9.14 22.05
N ASN A 334 -6.44 -9.15 23.37
CA ASN A 334 -6.13 -8.01 24.25
C ASN A 334 -4.63 -7.82 24.52
N GLU A 335 -3.82 -8.87 24.36
CA GLU A 335 -2.35 -8.79 24.36
C GLU A 335 -1.81 -8.15 23.07
N GLY A 336 -2.59 -8.22 21.99
CA GLY A 336 -2.26 -7.72 20.67
C GLY A 336 -2.05 -8.86 19.68
N LEU A 337 -2.58 -8.70 18.48
CA LEU A 337 -2.38 -9.66 17.40
C LEU A 337 -1.09 -9.35 16.63
N PRO A 338 -0.40 -10.38 16.11
CA PRO A 338 0.71 -10.18 15.19
C PRO A 338 0.34 -9.30 13.98
N PRO A 339 1.32 -8.64 13.33
CA PRO A 339 1.08 -7.87 12.11
C PRO A 339 0.35 -8.68 11.03
N GLY A 340 -0.66 -8.07 10.42
CA GLY A 340 -1.48 -8.72 9.39
C GLY A 340 -2.54 -9.71 9.90
N GLU A 341 -2.49 -10.12 11.18
CA GLU A 341 -3.51 -10.98 11.76
C GLU A 341 -4.76 -10.20 12.17
N PHE A 342 -5.91 -10.87 12.09
CA PHE A 342 -7.21 -10.36 12.52
C PHE A 342 -8.03 -11.49 13.14
N MET A 343 -9.02 -11.11 13.95
CA MET A 343 -9.91 -12.05 14.58
C MET A 343 -11.34 -11.83 14.11
N GLN A 344 -12.02 -12.93 13.79
CA GLN A 344 -13.45 -12.95 13.52
C GLN A 344 -14.16 -13.91 14.47
N VAL A 345 -15.37 -13.53 14.88
CA VAL A 345 -16.28 -14.41 15.62
C VAL A 345 -17.55 -14.61 14.84
N LYS A 346 -18.08 -15.84 14.84
CA LYS A 346 -19.37 -16.14 14.22
C LYS A 346 -20.47 -15.97 15.25
N ALA A 347 -21.29 -14.94 15.07
CA ALA A 347 -22.29 -14.52 16.05
C ALA A 347 -23.72 -14.74 15.51
N ALA A 348 -24.68 -14.92 16.41
CA ALA A 348 -26.06 -15.21 16.06
C ALA A 348 -26.86 -13.91 15.94
N PHE A 349 -27.63 -13.79 14.86
CA PHE A 349 -28.51 -12.66 14.62
C PHE A 349 -29.92 -13.19 14.39
N GLU A 350 -30.86 -12.69 15.17
CA GLU A 350 -32.28 -13.00 15.03
C GLU A 350 -32.84 -12.27 13.82
N GLY A 351 -33.48 -13.03 12.94
CA GLY A 351 -34.21 -12.55 11.77
C GLY A 351 -35.73 -12.64 11.96
N PRO A 352 -36.50 -12.27 10.92
CA PRO A 352 -37.94 -12.46 10.89
C PRO A 352 -38.33 -13.92 11.12
N ASP A 353 -39.53 -14.14 11.66
CA ASP A 353 -40.15 -15.46 11.80
C ASP A 353 -39.34 -16.50 12.60
N GLY A 354 -38.51 -16.05 13.54
CA GLY A 354 -37.67 -16.91 14.38
C GLY A 354 -36.49 -17.55 13.64
N THR A 355 -36.17 -17.06 12.44
CA THR A 355 -34.95 -17.44 11.74
C THR A 355 -33.73 -16.90 12.47
N ARG A 356 -32.65 -17.67 12.49
CA ARG A 356 -31.38 -17.25 13.09
C ARG A 356 -30.27 -17.39 12.08
N GLU A 357 -29.60 -16.28 11.77
CA GLU A 357 -28.44 -16.26 10.89
C GLU A 357 -27.16 -16.16 11.70
N TYR A 358 -26.17 -16.98 11.36
CA TYR A 358 -24.86 -16.94 12.00
C TYR A 358 -23.87 -16.29 11.04
N MET A 359 -23.35 -15.13 11.40
CA MET A 359 -22.51 -14.30 10.54
C MET A 359 -21.19 -13.94 11.21
N TRP A 360 -20.14 -13.72 10.41
CA TRP A 360 -18.84 -13.32 10.92
C TRP A 360 -18.81 -11.83 11.24
N VAL A 361 -18.27 -11.50 12.40
CA VAL A 361 -18.01 -10.15 12.89
C VAL A 361 -16.51 -10.00 13.09
N ASP A 362 -15.92 -8.98 12.47
CA ASP A 362 -14.53 -8.62 12.74
C ASP A 362 -14.44 -8.04 14.15
N VAL A 363 -13.54 -8.58 14.97
CA VAL A 363 -13.36 -8.09 16.34
C VAL A 363 -12.52 -6.82 16.31
N VAL A 364 -13.10 -5.69 16.71
CA VAL A 364 -12.42 -4.40 16.90
C VAL A 364 -12.15 -4.15 18.39
N THR A 365 -13.10 -4.48 19.26
CA THR A 365 -12.89 -4.46 20.72
C THR A 365 -13.49 -5.68 21.37
N TRP A 366 -12.87 -6.16 22.45
CA TRP A 366 -13.40 -7.27 23.24
C TRP A 366 -13.31 -6.99 24.75
N ASN A 367 -14.43 -6.55 25.32
CA ASN A 367 -14.54 -6.14 26.72
C ASN A 367 -15.50 -7.04 27.49
N GLY A 368 -14.96 -7.88 28.39
CA GLY A 368 -15.75 -8.88 29.09
C GLY A 368 -16.41 -9.82 28.08
N ASP A 369 -17.74 -9.90 28.11
CA ASP A 369 -18.52 -10.73 27.19
C ASP A 369 -18.99 -9.94 25.96
N GLU A 370 -18.58 -8.69 25.81
CA GLU A 370 -18.99 -7.81 24.73
C GLU A 370 -17.94 -7.73 23.63
N ILE A 371 -18.33 -8.09 22.42
CA ILE A 371 -17.53 -7.91 21.20
C ILE A 371 -18.15 -6.79 20.38
N THR A 372 -17.31 -5.90 19.84
CA THR A 372 -17.73 -4.89 18.88
C THR A 372 -16.92 -4.95 17.60
N GLY A 373 -17.58 -4.73 16.47
CA GLY A 373 -16.94 -4.50 15.18
C GLY A 373 -17.86 -4.69 13.97
N PRO A 374 -17.32 -4.57 12.74
CA PRO A 374 -18.12 -4.61 11.53
C PRO A 374 -18.52 -6.04 11.14
N LEU A 375 -19.68 -6.15 10.49
CA LEU A 375 -20.12 -7.41 9.89
C LEU A 375 -19.31 -7.70 8.63
N ALA A 376 -18.77 -8.91 8.50
CA ALA A 376 -17.93 -9.30 7.37
C ALA A 376 -18.73 -9.84 6.16
N ASN A 377 -19.93 -10.39 6.40
CA ASN A 377 -20.76 -11.00 5.36
C ASN A 377 -22.13 -10.36 5.25
N LYS A 378 -22.74 -10.46 4.06
CA LYS A 378 -24.08 -9.95 3.82
C LYS A 378 -25.13 -10.91 4.43
N PRO A 379 -26.07 -10.42 5.26
CA PRO A 379 -27.18 -11.22 5.74
C PRO A 379 -28.14 -11.57 4.60
N PHE A 380 -28.90 -12.65 4.76
CA PHE A 380 -29.86 -13.10 3.76
C PHE A 380 -31.30 -12.78 4.15
N ASN A 381 -31.68 -13.08 5.39
CA ASN A 381 -33.04 -12.94 5.90
C ASN A 381 -33.22 -11.69 6.76
N ILE A 382 -32.14 -11.00 7.14
CA ILE A 382 -32.19 -9.85 8.06
C ILE A 382 -32.14 -8.54 7.26
N ALA A 383 -33.32 -7.97 7.01
CA ALA A 383 -33.46 -6.71 6.28
C ALA A 383 -32.75 -5.55 7.01
N GLY A 384 -32.12 -4.66 6.24
CA GLY A 384 -31.42 -3.46 6.74
C GLY A 384 -30.03 -3.70 7.30
N LEU A 385 -29.68 -4.93 7.66
CA LEU A 385 -28.32 -5.30 8.06
C LEU A 385 -27.47 -5.58 6.82
N HIS A 386 -26.18 -5.21 6.83
CA HIS A 386 -25.26 -5.40 5.71
C HIS A 386 -23.79 -5.34 6.18
N PRO A 387 -22.82 -5.70 5.34
CA PRO A 387 -21.41 -5.68 5.72
C PRO A 387 -20.95 -4.27 6.10
N SER A 388 -20.16 -4.15 7.16
CA SER A 388 -19.75 -2.87 7.75
C SER A 388 -20.89 -2.00 8.32
N ALA A 389 -22.12 -2.51 8.46
CA ALA A 389 -23.25 -1.75 9.04
C ALA A 389 -23.08 -1.49 10.55
N PRO A 390 -23.42 -0.28 11.06
CA PRO A 390 -23.73 -0.07 12.47
C PRO A 390 -25.01 -0.83 12.88
N ARG A 391 -25.09 -1.32 14.13
CA ARG A 391 -26.40 -1.53 14.78
C ARG A 391 -26.85 -0.21 15.41
N ALA A 392 -28.16 0.06 15.37
CA ALA A 392 -28.80 1.29 15.84
C ALA A 392 -28.22 1.78 17.18
N GLY A 393 -27.54 2.94 17.15
CA GLY A 393 -26.84 3.51 18.30
C GLY A 393 -25.49 4.14 17.96
N GLY A 394 -25.43 5.02 16.95
CA GLY A 394 -24.43 6.09 16.85
C GLY A 394 -22.95 5.74 16.60
N SER A 395 -22.52 4.49 16.64
CA SER A 395 -21.16 4.09 16.24
C SER A 395 -21.22 2.81 15.42
N GLY A 396 -20.44 2.75 14.33
CA GLY A 396 -20.42 1.70 13.30
C GLY A 396 -20.09 0.27 13.74
N ARG A 397 -20.63 -0.22 14.86
CA ARG A 397 -20.19 -1.46 15.50
C ARG A 397 -21.38 -2.33 15.89
N VAL A 398 -21.31 -3.62 15.55
CA VAL A 398 -22.23 -4.63 16.08
C VAL A 398 -21.78 -4.96 17.49
N VAL A 399 -22.59 -4.60 18.49
CA VAL A 399 -22.41 -5.07 19.87
C VAL A 399 -23.04 -6.44 20.01
N HIS A 400 -22.23 -7.45 20.32
CA HIS A 400 -22.74 -8.79 20.64
C HIS A 400 -22.24 -9.21 22.03
N ARG A 401 -23.19 -9.62 22.88
CA ARG A 401 -22.87 -10.32 24.14
C ARG A 401 -22.76 -11.82 23.88
N LEU A 402 -21.61 -12.40 24.20
CA LEU A 402 -21.33 -13.81 23.98
C LEU A 402 -22.18 -14.72 24.86
#